data_AF-A0A3Q2VWL0-F1
#
_entry.id   AF-A0A3Q2VWL0-F1
#
_cell.length_a   1.000
_cell.length_b   1.000
_cell.length_c   1.000
_cell.angle_alpha   90.00
_cell.angle_beta   90.00
_cell.angle_gamma   90.00
#
_symmetry.space_group_name_H-M   'P 1'
#
loop_
_entity.id
_entity.type
_entity.pdbx_description
1 polymer ?
#
loop_
_entity_poly.entity_id
_entity_poly.type
_entity_poly.pdbx_seq_one_letter_code
_entity_poly.pdbx_strand_id
1 'polypeptide(L)'
;ERKETKCSAAPGPVPKGHIRLYSMRFCPFAQRTRLVLNAKGITYDTVNIHLKDKPDWFLEKNPLGLVPTLETPAGEVIYESPITCEYLDEVYPEKKLLPSSPFAKAQQKMMLEHFSKVTPYFYKIPMGRRNGEDVSGLEAELKEKLAKLSKDLANKKTKFFGGDSITMIDYMMWPWFERLVTFDCLDGTPELKKWTERMREDPAVKATMYSTDTYKAFYKTYVDGKPDYDYGL
;
A
#
# COMPACT_ATOMS: atom_id res chain seq x y z
N GLU A 1 -5.86 -2.17 17.33
CA GLU A 1 -6.59 -3.46 17.32
C GLU A 1 -5.61 -4.59 17.05
N ARG A 2 -5.69 -5.67 17.83
CA ARG A 2 -4.83 -6.86 17.68
C ARG A 2 -5.18 -7.63 16.40
N LYS A 3 -4.25 -8.44 15.90
CA LYS A 3 -4.49 -9.34 14.74
C LYS A 3 -5.30 -10.58 15.12
N GLU A 4 -6.12 -11.04 14.20
CA GLU A 4 -6.84 -12.31 14.27
C GLU A 4 -5.96 -13.46 13.76
N THR A 5 -6.00 -14.60 14.46
CA THR A 5 -5.19 -15.80 14.20
C THR A 5 -6.06 -17.03 13.93
N LYS A 6 -5.44 -18.21 13.74
CA LYS A 6 -6.18 -19.44 13.39
C LYS A 6 -7.35 -19.78 14.32
N CYS A 7 -7.20 -19.54 15.62
CA CYS A 7 -8.22 -19.84 16.63
C CYS A 7 -9.19 -18.69 16.91
N SER A 8 -9.04 -17.55 16.23
CA SER A 8 -9.94 -16.41 16.37
C SER A 8 -11.33 -16.72 15.82
N ALA A 9 -12.37 -16.31 16.54
CA ALA A 9 -13.74 -16.36 16.03
C ALA A 9 -13.88 -15.45 14.81
N ALA A 10 -14.74 -15.84 13.86
CA ALA A 10 -15.05 -14.99 12.72
C ALA A 10 -15.75 -13.70 13.20
N PRO A 11 -15.44 -12.53 12.60
CA PRO A 11 -16.16 -11.31 12.91
C PRO A 11 -17.63 -11.42 12.51
N GLY A 12 -18.51 -10.71 13.23
CA GLY A 12 -19.93 -10.62 12.87
C GLY A 12 -20.17 -9.94 11.52
N PRO A 13 -21.43 -9.90 11.02
CA PRO A 13 -21.74 -9.31 9.72
C PRO A 13 -21.32 -7.84 9.62
N VAL A 14 -20.99 -7.38 8.42
CA VAL A 14 -20.63 -5.98 8.17
C VAL A 14 -21.87 -5.09 8.35
N PRO A 15 -21.83 -4.05 9.20
CA PRO A 15 -22.97 -3.16 9.41
C PRO A 15 -23.39 -2.43 8.14
N LYS A 16 -24.69 -2.11 8.02
CA LYS A 16 -25.18 -1.27 6.92
C LYS A 16 -24.46 0.09 6.93
N GLY A 17 -24.06 0.56 5.75
CA GLY A 17 -23.31 1.82 5.60
C GLY A 17 -21.82 1.72 5.95
N HIS A 18 -21.31 0.52 6.28
CA HIS A 18 -19.89 0.26 6.43
C HIS A 18 -19.38 -0.62 5.31
N ILE A 19 -18.06 -0.61 5.13
CA ILE A 19 -17.32 -1.67 4.44
C ILE A 19 -16.27 -2.22 5.39
N ARG A 20 -16.06 -3.54 5.40
CA ARG A 20 -14.98 -4.12 6.20
C ARG A 20 -13.72 -4.26 5.36
N LEU A 21 -12.59 -3.87 5.94
CA LEU A 21 -11.26 -4.13 5.39
C LEU A 21 -10.55 -5.21 6.21
N TYR A 22 -10.31 -6.36 5.61
CA TYR A 22 -9.29 -7.29 6.09
C TYR A 22 -7.91 -6.79 5.69
N SER A 23 -7.08 -6.53 6.68
CA SER A 23 -5.81 -5.80 6.54
C SER A 23 -4.67 -6.49 7.27
N MET A 24 -3.48 -5.89 7.17
CA MET A 24 -2.41 -6.05 8.14
C MET A 24 -1.72 -4.69 8.26
N ARG A 25 -1.52 -4.20 9.49
CA ARG A 25 -1.03 -2.86 9.81
C ARG A 25 0.13 -2.38 8.93
N PHE A 26 1.14 -3.22 8.76
CA PHE A 26 2.36 -2.91 8.02
C PHE A 26 2.35 -3.35 6.54
N CYS A 27 1.25 -3.92 6.03
CA CYS A 27 1.17 -4.35 4.64
C CYS A 27 1.06 -3.13 3.70
N PRO A 28 2.00 -2.93 2.75
CA PRO A 28 1.93 -1.82 1.80
C PRO A 28 0.76 -1.97 0.81
N PHE A 29 0.42 -3.20 0.42
CA PHE A 29 -0.73 -3.44 -0.45
C PHE A 29 -2.05 -3.09 0.24
N ALA A 30 -2.23 -3.46 1.52
CA ALA A 30 -3.43 -3.08 2.26
C ALA A 30 -3.46 -1.60 2.64
N GLN A 31 -2.30 -0.94 2.67
CA GLN A 31 -2.22 0.51 2.84
C GLN A 31 -2.83 1.26 1.65
N ARG A 32 -2.72 0.74 0.41
CA ARG A 32 -3.41 1.32 -0.76
C ARG A 32 -4.91 1.50 -0.49
N THR A 33 -5.57 0.43 -0.02
CA THR A 33 -7.01 0.45 0.27
C THR A 33 -7.32 1.38 1.44
N ARG A 34 -6.49 1.39 2.51
CA ARG A 34 -6.64 2.34 3.62
C ARG A 34 -6.53 3.80 3.16
N LEU A 35 -5.57 4.11 2.28
CA LEU A 35 -5.41 5.46 1.73
C LEU A 35 -6.66 5.89 0.97
N VAL A 36 -7.21 5.03 0.12
CA VAL A 36 -8.43 5.31 -0.64
C VAL A 36 -9.64 5.51 0.28
N LEU A 37 -9.83 4.62 1.27
CA LEU A 37 -10.91 4.75 2.26
C LEU A 37 -10.85 6.09 3.00
N ASN A 38 -9.65 6.46 3.50
CA ASN A 38 -9.45 7.73 4.22
C ASN A 38 -9.59 8.94 3.30
N ALA A 39 -9.03 8.89 2.09
CA ALA A 39 -9.10 9.99 1.13
C ALA A 39 -10.54 10.30 0.73
N LYS A 40 -11.39 9.27 0.62
CA LYS A 40 -12.79 9.39 0.24
C LYS A 40 -13.75 9.57 1.44
N GLY A 41 -13.25 9.50 2.68
CA GLY A 41 -14.07 9.64 3.89
C GLY A 41 -15.08 8.51 4.07
N ILE A 42 -14.78 7.31 3.56
CA ILE A 42 -15.67 6.15 3.64
C ILE A 42 -15.65 5.63 5.08
N THR A 43 -16.80 5.28 5.63
CA THR A 43 -16.88 4.62 6.94
C THR A 43 -16.55 3.14 6.80
N TYR A 44 -15.55 2.67 7.55
CA TYR A 44 -15.08 1.29 7.49
C TYR A 44 -14.58 0.78 8.84
N ASP A 45 -14.68 -0.52 9.05
CA ASP A 45 -13.97 -1.22 10.12
C ASP A 45 -12.77 -2.00 9.56
N THR A 46 -11.76 -2.22 10.39
CA THR A 46 -10.56 -2.97 10.00
C THR A 46 -10.47 -4.24 10.82
N VAL A 47 -10.24 -5.37 10.16
CA VAL A 47 -9.88 -6.63 10.80
C VAL A 47 -8.46 -6.99 10.39
N ASN A 48 -7.50 -6.88 11.30
CA ASN A 48 -6.11 -7.22 11.00
C ASN A 48 -5.91 -8.73 11.02
N ILE A 49 -5.27 -9.30 10.02
CA ILE A 49 -5.04 -10.75 9.86
C ILE A 49 -3.58 -11.09 10.16
N HIS A 50 -3.34 -12.16 10.93
CA HIS A 50 -2.02 -12.74 11.09
C HIS A 50 -1.58 -13.47 9.81
N LEU A 51 -0.68 -12.86 9.03
CA LEU A 51 -0.35 -13.36 7.68
C LEU A 51 0.41 -14.70 7.64
N LYS A 52 0.94 -15.20 8.76
CA LYS A 52 1.53 -16.54 8.87
C LYS A 52 0.63 -17.59 9.54
N ASP A 53 -0.39 -17.15 10.27
CA ASP A 53 -1.23 -18.02 11.12
C ASP A 53 -2.67 -17.59 10.91
N LYS A 54 -3.11 -17.76 9.66
CA LYS A 54 -4.33 -17.14 9.16
C LYS A 54 -5.55 -17.87 9.74
N PRO A 55 -6.62 -17.15 10.11
CA PRO A 55 -7.90 -17.76 10.44
C PRO A 55 -8.46 -18.56 9.25
N ASP A 56 -9.01 -19.75 9.52
CA ASP A 56 -9.60 -20.60 8.47
C ASP A 56 -10.80 -19.89 7.81
N TRP A 57 -11.62 -19.16 8.59
CA TRP A 57 -12.73 -18.35 8.08
C TRP A 57 -12.30 -17.24 7.12
N PHE A 58 -11.05 -16.77 7.21
CA PHE A 58 -10.54 -15.77 6.27
C PHE A 58 -10.18 -16.41 4.94
N LEU A 59 -9.65 -17.64 4.97
CA LEU A 59 -9.34 -18.41 3.77
C LEU A 59 -10.60 -18.84 3.01
N GLU A 60 -11.71 -19.04 3.71
CA GLU A 60 -13.02 -19.26 3.07
C GLU A 60 -13.49 -18.05 2.26
N LYS A 61 -13.17 -16.83 2.72
CA LYS A 61 -13.52 -15.57 2.02
C LYS A 61 -12.57 -15.26 0.86
N ASN A 62 -11.27 -15.37 1.11
CA ASN A 62 -10.23 -15.17 0.10
C ASN A 62 -9.29 -16.38 0.10
N PRO A 63 -9.45 -17.34 -0.84
CA PRO A 63 -8.60 -18.53 -0.93
C PRO A 63 -7.12 -18.25 -1.16
N LEU A 64 -6.76 -17.07 -1.70
CA LEU A 64 -5.37 -16.64 -1.80
C LEU A 64 -4.77 -16.33 -0.42
N GLY A 65 -5.62 -16.03 0.56
CA GLY A 65 -5.25 -15.66 1.92
C GLY A 65 -4.42 -14.38 1.97
N LEU A 66 -4.62 -13.46 1.02
CA LEU A 66 -3.88 -12.21 0.92
C LEU A 66 -4.73 -11.04 1.41
N VAL A 67 -4.06 -10.01 1.92
CA VAL A 67 -4.68 -8.71 2.24
C VAL A 67 -4.13 -7.66 1.25
N PRO A 68 -4.94 -6.66 0.84
CA PRO A 68 -6.27 -6.34 1.34
C PRO A 68 -7.37 -7.23 0.76
N THR A 69 -8.42 -7.41 1.55
CA THR A 69 -9.72 -7.96 1.11
C THR A 69 -10.82 -7.07 1.69
N LEU A 70 -11.78 -6.65 0.88
CA LEU A 70 -12.98 -5.94 1.30
C LEU A 70 -14.14 -6.92 1.44
N GLU A 71 -15.05 -6.63 2.38
CA GLU A 71 -16.34 -7.31 2.53
C GLU A 71 -17.46 -6.27 2.62
N THR A 72 -18.50 -6.43 1.79
CA THR A 72 -19.68 -5.56 1.78
C THR A 72 -20.72 -6.03 2.80
N PRO A 73 -21.71 -5.19 3.17
CA PRO A 73 -22.84 -5.62 3.99
C PRO A 73 -23.67 -6.77 3.39
N ALA A 74 -23.58 -6.99 2.07
CA ALA A 74 -24.22 -8.12 1.39
C ALA A 74 -23.36 -9.42 1.45
N GLY A 75 -22.17 -9.38 2.06
CA GLY A 75 -21.24 -10.50 2.12
C GLY A 75 -20.41 -10.69 0.84
N GLU A 76 -20.42 -9.72 -0.07
CA GLU A 76 -19.58 -9.78 -1.28
C GLU A 76 -18.13 -9.49 -0.91
N VAL A 77 -17.21 -10.24 -1.52
CA VAL A 77 -15.78 -10.17 -1.22
C VAL A 77 -15.01 -9.65 -2.43
N ILE A 78 -14.14 -8.66 -2.21
CA ILE A 78 -13.29 -8.06 -3.25
C ILE A 78 -11.84 -8.11 -2.76
N TYR A 79 -10.94 -8.72 -3.52
CA TYR A 79 -9.51 -8.81 -3.21
C TYR A 79 -8.66 -8.27 -4.37
N GLU A 80 -7.34 -8.24 -4.17
CA GLU A 80 -6.35 -7.48 -4.94
C GLU A 80 -6.35 -5.97 -4.66
N SER A 81 -5.19 -5.43 -4.26
CA SER A 81 -5.11 -4.03 -3.84
C SER A 81 -5.54 -3.01 -4.89
N PRO A 82 -5.21 -3.13 -6.20
CA PRO A 82 -5.72 -2.18 -7.19
C PRO A 82 -7.23 -2.33 -7.39
N ILE A 83 -7.75 -3.57 -7.41
CA ILE A 83 -9.17 -3.85 -7.64
C ILE A 83 -10.03 -3.31 -6.49
N THR A 84 -9.63 -3.54 -5.24
CA THR A 84 -10.31 -2.96 -4.07
C THR A 84 -10.36 -1.44 -4.14
N CYS A 85 -9.29 -0.78 -4.59
CA CYS A 85 -9.23 0.66 -4.73
C CYS A 85 -10.11 1.20 -5.87
N GLU A 86 -10.12 0.52 -7.02
CA GLU A 86 -11.01 0.86 -8.15
C GLU A 86 -12.49 0.70 -7.76
N TYR A 87 -12.84 -0.42 -7.11
CA TYR A 87 -14.19 -0.68 -6.61
C TYR A 87 -14.68 0.43 -5.67
N LEU A 88 -13.85 0.82 -4.69
CA LEU A 88 -14.18 1.92 -3.78
C LEU A 88 -14.38 3.25 -4.53
N ASP A 89 -13.58 3.51 -5.56
CA ASP A 89 -13.70 4.75 -6.33
C ASP A 89 -14.98 4.80 -7.18
N GLU A 90 -15.48 3.65 -7.63
CA GLU A 90 -16.70 3.51 -8.43
C GLU A 90 -17.96 3.57 -7.56
N VAL A 91 -17.97 2.89 -6.41
CA VAL A 91 -19.16 2.80 -5.53
C VAL A 91 -19.40 4.06 -4.71
N TYR A 92 -18.36 4.85 -4.43
CA TYR A 92 -18.43 6.09 -3.65
C TYR A 92 -18.02 7.30 -4.52
N PRO A 93 -18.90 7.82 -5.38
CA PRO A 93 -18.51 8.72 -6.48
C PRO A 93 -18.24 10.18 -6.07
N GLU A 94 -18.48 10.57 -4.82
CA GLU A 94 -18.45 11.96 -4.34
C GLU A 94 -17.06 12.62 -4.51
N LYS A 95 -16.00 11.85 -4.30
CA LYS A 95 -14.61 12.28 -4.48
C LYS A 95 -13.85 11.29 -5.36
N LYS A 96 -13.83 11.52 -6.67
CA LYS A 96 -13.13 10.64 -7.63
C LYS A 96 -11.62 10.77 -7.50
N LEU A 97 -10.94 9.64 -7.39
CA LEU A 97 -9.47 9.54 -7.39
C LEU A 97 -8.93 9.16 -8.76
N LEU A 98 -9.68 8.41 -9.57
CA LEU A 98 -9.36 8.18 -10.97
C LEU A 98 -9.92 9.29 -11.85
N PRO A 99 -9.20 9.65 -12.92
CA PRO A 99 -9.68 10.63 -13.89
C PRO A 99 -10.86 10.08 -14.70
N SER A 100 -11.77 10.97 -15.09
CA SER A 100 -12.94 10.62 -15.93
C SER A 100 -12.56 10.25 -17.38
N SER A 101 -11.46 10.80 -17.90
CA SER A 101 -10.99 10.48 -19.26
C SER A 101 -10.49 9.04 -19.34
N PRO A 102 -11.00 8.21 -20.28
CA PRO A 102 -10.53 6.85 -20.47
C PRO A 102 -9.01 6.76 -20.71
N PHE A 103 -8.47 7.68 -21.50
CA PHE A 103 -7.04 7.75 -21.78
C PHE A 103 -6.23 8.08 -20.51
N ALA A 104 -6.66 9.08 -19.74
CA ALA A 104 -5.98 9.44 -18.50
C ALA A 104 -6.04 8.29 -17.46
N LYS A 105 -7.15 7.55 -17.41
CA LYS A 105 -7.28 6.35 -16.56
C LYS A 105 -6.29 5.28 -17.00
N ALA A 106 -6.18 5.02 -18.30
CA ALA A 106 -5.19 4.09 -18.86
C ALA A 106 -3.75 4.53 -18.55
N GLN A 107 -3.45 5.83 -18.58
CA GLN A 107 -2.12 6.34 -18.20
C GLN A 107 -1.77 6.04 -16.75
N GLN A 108 -2.71 6.17 -15.81
CA GLN A 108 -2.48 5.77 -14.42
C GLN A 108 -2.26 4.27 -14.28
N LYS A 109 -3.02 3.44 -15.00
CA LYS A 109 -2.84 1.97 -15.01
C LYS A 109 -1.48 1.55 -15.60
N MET A 110 -1.06 2.17 -16.70
CA MET A 110 0.28 1.93 -17.29
C MET A 110 1.40 2.32 -16.32
N MET A 111 1.24 3.43 -15.59
CA MET A 111 2.22 3.83 -14.58
C MET A 111 2.27 2.84 -13.41
N LEU A 112 1.12 2.34 -12.96
CA LEU A 112 1.06 1.30 -11.93
C LEU A 112 1.77 0.02 -12.39
N GLU A 113 1.60 -0.38 -13.66
CA GLU A 113 2.29 -1.52 -14.24
C GLU A 113 3.80 -1.29 -14.37
N HIS A 114 4.26 -0.08 -14.67
CA HIS A 114 5.69 0.23 -14.59
C HIS A 114 6.22 0.14 -13.16
N PHE A 115 5.44 0.65 -12.19
CA PHE A 115 5.80 0.62 -10.78
C PHE A 115 5.75 -0.79 -10.17
N SER A 116 4.92 -1.69 -10.71
CA SER A 116 4.87 -3.10 -10.28
C SER A 116 6.24 -3.78 -10.41
N LYS A 117 7.10 -3.32 -11.33
CA LYS A 117 8.48 -3.79 -11.53
C LYS A 117 9.47 -3.22 -10.52
N VAL A 118 9.11 -2.17 -9.77
CA VAL A 118 9.92 -1.59 -8.69
C VAL A 118 9.60 -2.27 -7.35
N THR A 119 8.34 -2.66 -7.16
CA THR A 119 7.83 -3.29 -5.93
C THR A 119 8.68 -4.49 -5.43
N PRO A 120 9.15 -5.43 -6.29
CA PRO A 120 9.94 -6.59 -5.84
C PRO A 120 11.25 -6.25 -5.13
N TYR A 121 11.89 -5.12 -5.44
CA TYR A 121 13.18 -4.75 -4.85
C TYR A 121 13.09 -4.52 -3.33
N PHE A 122 11.93 -4.03 -2.87
CA PHE A 122 11.64 -3.85 -1.43
C PHE A 122 11.58 -5.17 -0.65
N TYR A 123 11.54 -6.31 -1.34
CA TYR A 123 11.54 -7.65 -0.73
C TYR A 123 12.79 -8.45 -1.08
N LYS A 124 13.31 -8.33 -2.31
CA LYS A 124 14.53 -9.02 -2.76
C LYS A 124 15.78 -8.52 -2.03
N ILE A 125 15.96 -7.20 -1.91
CA ILE A 125 17.15 -6.62 -1.25
C ILE A 125 17.22 -7.07 0.22
N PRO A 126 16.16 -6.98 1.04
CA PRO A 126 16.25 -7.37 2.45
C PRO A 126 16.39 -8.88 2.63
N MET A 127 15.76 -9.66 1.76
CA MET A 127 15.91 -11.13 1.74
C MET A 127 17.35 -11.54 1.41
N GLY A 128 17.94 -10.96 0.37
CA GLY A 128 19.33 -11.23 -0.02
C GLY A 128 20.29 -10.87 1.10
N ARG A 129 20.15 -9.69 1.72
CA ARG A 129 20.95 -9.29 2.89
C ARG A 129 20.85 -10.30 4.04
N ARG A 130 19.64 -10.79 4.34
CA ARG A 130 19.41 -11.80 5.37
C ARG A 130 20.11 -13.12 5.06
N ASN A 131 20.11 -13.51 3.80
CA ASN A 131 20.75 -14.73 3.33
C ASN A 131 22.28 -14.59 3.19
N GLY A 132 22.85 -13.40 3.44
CA GLY A 132 24.28 -13.13 3.24
C GLY A 132 24.68 -12.96 1.78
N GLU A 133 23.72 -12.68 0.89
CA GLU A 133 23.94 -12.45 -0.54
C GLU A 133 24.43 -11.02 -0.80
N ASP A 134 25.21 -10.83 -1.87
CA ASP A 134 25.52 -9.49 -2.39
C ASP A 134 24.28 -8.92 -3.10
N VAL A 135 23.79 -7.79 -2.60
CA VAL A 135 22.60 -7.09 -3.12
C VAL A 135 22.94 -5.80 -3.86
N SER A 136 24.22 -5.49 -4.05
CA SER A 136 24.69 -4.24 -4.68
C SER A 136 24.07 -4.01 -6.07
N GLY A 137 23.95 -5.07 -6.89
CA GLY A 137 23.29 -5.02 -8.19
C GLY A 137 21.80 -4.67 -8.08
N LEU A 138 21.08 -5.27 -7.14
CA LEU A 138 19.65 -4.96 -6.91
C LEU A 138 19.45 -3.52 -6.42
N GLU A 139 20.36 -3.00 -5.59
CA GLU A 139 20.33 -1.62 -5.12
C GLU A 139 20.59 -0.63 -6.26
N ALA A 140 21.55 -0.92 -7.13
CA ALA A 140 21.84 -0.11 -8.31
C ALA A 140 20.64 -0.06 -9.26
N GLU A 141 20.01 -1.21 -9.53
CA GLU A 141 18.79 -1.29 -10.36
C GLU A 141 17.62 -0.54 -9.72
N LEU A 142 17.43 -0.61 -8.40
CA LEU A 142 16.40 0.16 -7.71
C LEU A 142 16.66 1.67 -7.85
N LYS A 143 17.90 2.12 -7.64
CA LYS A 143 18.29 3.53 -7.83
C LYS A 143 18.03 4.01 -9.26
N GLU A 144 18.36 3.21 -10.26
CA GLU A 144 18.08 3.53 -11.67
C GLU A 144 16.57 3.69 -11.93
N LYS A 145 15.74 2.77 -11.41
CA LYS A 145 14.28 2.85 -11.55
C LYS A 145 13.69 4.07 -10.85
N LEU A 146 14.17 4.41 -9.67
CA LEU A 146 13.74 5.62 -8.94
C LEU A 146 14.18 6.90 -9.68
N ALA A 147 15.39 6.93 -10.24
CA ALA A 147 15.86 8.03 -11.08
C ALA A 147 14.98 8.23 -12.32
N LYS A 148 14.57 7.13 -12.96
CA LYS A 148 13.61 7.18 -14.08
C LYS A 148 12.26 7.76 -13.66
N LEU A 149 11.70 7.32 -12.53
CA LEU A 149 10.45 7.90 -12.00
C LEU A 149 10.58 9.40 -11.70
N SER A 150 11.72 9.82 -11.14
CA SER A 150 12.00 11.25 -10.90
C SER A 150 12.05 12.04 -12.21
N LYS A 151 12.66 11.49 -13.27
CA LYS A 151 12.72 12.12 -14.58
C LYS A 151 11.33 12.18 -15.24
N ASP A 152 10.54 11.12 -15.11
CA ASP A 152 9.17 11.08 -15.64
C ASP A 152 8.30 12.15 -14.98
N LEU A 153 8.41 12.34 -13.66
CA LEU A 153 7.71 13.41 -12.94
C LEU A 153 8.20 14.81 -13.37
N ALA A 154 9.52 14.99 -13.53
CA ALA A 154 10.09 16.25 -14.03
C ALA A 154 9.56 16.61 -15.43
N ASN A 155 9.46 15.62 -16.32
CA ASN A 155 8.96 15.80 -17.68
C ASN A 155 7.46 16.15 -17.72
N LYS A 156 6.67 15.59 -16.80
CA LYS A 156 5.24 15.91 -16.65
C LYS A 156 5.00 17.36 -16.22
N LYS A 157 5.96 17.96 -15.50
CA LYS A 157 5.86 19.31 -14.92
C LYS A 157 4.62 19.50 -14.03
N THR A 158 4.26 18.46 -13.30
CA THR A 158 3.11 18.44 -12.38
C THR A 158 3.58 18.21 -10.95
N LYS A 159 2.74 18.55 -9.96
CA LYS A 159 3.08 18.35 -8.55
C LYS A 159 3.08 16.88 -8.13
N PHE A 160 2.21 16.08 -8.74
CA PHE A 160 1.97 14.67 -8.47
C PHE A 160 1.97 13.87 -9.78
N PHE A 161 2.02 12.54 -9.68
CA PHE A 161 2.07 11.68 -10.87
C PHE A 161 0.76 11.72 -11.68
N GLY A 162 -0.36 12.01 -11.01
CA GLY A 162 -1.67 12.20 -11.65
C GLY A 162 -1.98 13.62 -12.13
N GLY A 163 -1.16 14.63 -11.80
CA GLY A 163 -1.43 16.03 -12.11
C GLY A 163 -1.05 16.99 -10.97
N ASP A 164 -1.74 18.11 -10.85
CA ASP A 164 -1.48 19.11 -9.80
C ASP A 164 -2.17 18.81 -8.46
N SER A 165 -2.93 17.73 -8.39
CA SER A 165 -3.56 17.18 -7.18
C SER A 165 -3.28 15.69 -7.07
N ILE A 166 -3.35 15.16 -5.84
CA ILE A 166 -3.20 13.73 -5.57
C ILE A 166 -4.33 12.96 -6.24
N THR A 167 -3.98 11.84 -6.87
CA THR A 167 -4.93 10.93 -7.52
C THR A 167 -4.65 9.48 -7.11
N MET A 168 -5.42 8.54 -7.66
CA MET A 168 -5.28 7.11 -7.38
C MET A 168 -3.83 6.62 -7.53
N ILE A 169 -3.14 6.99 -8.62
CA ILE A 169 -1.76 6.50 -8.87
C ILE A 169 -0.76 6.91 -7.79
N ASP A 170 -0.93 8.09 -7.19
CA ASP A 170 -0.05 8.55 -6.11
C ASP A 170 -0.23 7.68 -4.86
N TYR A 171 -1.48 7.38 -4.48
CA TYR A 171 -1.79 6.45 -3.39
C TYR A 171 -1.39 5.00 -3.70
N MET A 172 -1.41 4.59 -4.98
CA MET A 172 -0.95 3.25 -5.36
C MET A 172 0.55 3.07 -5.20
N MET A 173 1.35 4.13 -5.27
CA MET A 173 2.81 4.05 -5.13
C MET A 173 3.30 4.42 -3.73
N TRP A 174 2.60 5.31 -3.04
CA TRP A 174 3.00 5.87 -1.74
C TRP A 174 3.50 4.86 -0.70
N PRO A 175 2.86 3.70 -0.47
CA PRO A 175 3.27 2.78 0.60
C PRO A 175 4.75 2.35 0.52
N TRP A 176 5.30 2.21 -0.67
CA TRP A 176 6.70 1.85 -0.85
C TRP A 176 7.63 3.03 -0.59
N PHE A 177 7.24 4.23 -1.02
CA PHE A 177 7.98 5.45 -0.78
C PHE A 177 8.05 5.85 0.68
N GLU A 178 6.97 5.61 1.44
CA GLU A 178 6.98 5.76 2.88
C GLU A 178 8.06 4.88 3.55
N ARG A 179 8.26 3.68 3.03
CA ARG A 179 9.23 2.69 3.53
C ARG A 179 10.66 2.94 3.03
N LEU A 180 10.88 3.89 2.12
CA LEU A 180 12.24 4.24 1.69
C LEU A 180 13.11 4.84 2.80
N VAL A 181 12.55 5.21 3.95
CA VAL A 181 13.36 5.56 5.14
C VAL A 181 14.29 4.43 5.61
N THR A 182 14.08 3.20 5.14
CA THR A 182 14.98 2.05 5.37
C THR A 182 15.94 1.77 4.20
N PHE A 183 15.91 2.61 3.15
CA PHE A 183 16.73 2.50 1.93
C PHE A 183 17.39 3.84 1.59
N ASP A 184 18.72 3.88 1.58
CA ASP A 184 19.46 5.08 1.15
C ASP A 184 19.56 5.15 -0.40
N CYS A 185 18.46 5.54 -1.05
CA CYS A 185 18.33 5.42 -2.51
C CYS A 185 17.58 6.55 -3.23
N LEU A 186 17.27 7.65 -2.53
CA LEU A 186 16.65 8.82 -3.17
C LEU A 186 17.66 9.85 -3.67
N ASP A 187 18.96 9.65 -3.47
CA ASP A 187 19.96 10.57 -3.98
C ASP A 187 19.93 10.68 -5.51
N GLY A 188 20.05 11.92 -6.00
CA GLY A 188 19.87 12.23 -7.42
C GLY A 188 18.40 12.26 -7.90
N THR A 189 17.40 12.14 -7.01
CA THR A 189 15.96 12.14 -7.39
C THR A 189 15.17 13.35 -6.84
N PRO A 190 15.52 14.60 -7.20
CA PRO A 190 14.97 15.80 -6.56
C PRO A 190 13.44 15.95 -6.69
N GLU A 191 12.86 15.63 -7.85
CA GLU A 191 11.41 15.73 -8.04
C GLU A 191 10.66 14.65 -7.26
N LEU A 192 11.28 13.46 -7.12
CA LEU A 192 10.72 12.40 -6.30
C LEU A 192 10.78 12.75 -4.81
N LYS A 193 11.88 13.35 -4.33
CA LYS A 193 11.99 13.90 -2.97
C LYS A 193 10.87 14.92 -2.71
N LYS A 194 10.69 15.92 -3.58
CA LYS A 194 9.60 16.91 -3.47
C LYS A 194 8.22 16.27 -3.47
N TRP A 195 7.99 15.27 -4.32
CA TRP A 195 6.72 14.52 -4.32
C TRP A 195 6.50 13.79 -3.00
N THR A 196 7.53 13.15 -2.44
CA THR A 196 7.39 12.48 -1.13
C THR A 196 7.07 13.47 -0.02
N GLU A 197 7.68 14.65 -0.02
CA GLU A 197 7.39 15.72 0.95
C GLU A 197 5.92 16.15 0.88
N ARG A 198 5.41 16.44 -0.33
CA ARG A 198 3.99 16.78 -0.54
C ARG A 198 3.05 15.66 -0.13
N MET A 199 3.37 14.40 -0.44
CA MET A 199 2.55 13.27 -0.04
C MET A 199 2.46 13.15 1.49
N ARG A 200 3.52 13.47 2.24
CA ARG A 200 3.49 13.47 3.72
C ARG A 200 2.56 14.54 4.30
N GLU A 201 2.20 15.56 3.53
CA GLU A 201 1.28 16.61 3.97
C GLU A 201 -0.19 16.19 3.87
N ASP A 202 -0.51 15.22 3.01
CA ASP A 202 -1.88 14.75 2.74
C ASP A 202 -2.54 14.11 3.98
N PRO A 203 -3.81 14.46 4.30
CA PRO A 203 -4.51 13.90 5.45
C PRO A 203 -4.67 12.37 5.42
N ALA A 204 -4.95 11.78 4.25
CA ALA A 204 -5.13 10.33 4.15
C ALA A 204 -3.79 9.60 4.30
N VAL A 205 -2.71 10.17 3.77
CA VAL A 205 -1.35 9.70 4.07
C VAL A 205 -1.11 9.75 5.58
N LYS A 206 -1.23 10.91 6.23
CA LYS A 206 -1.03 11.10 7.68
C LYS A 206 -1.82 10.10 8.55
N ALA A 207 -3.07 9.84 8.20
CA ALA A 207 -3.94 8.91 8.92
C ALA A 207 -3.49 7.44 8.84
N THR A 208 -2.66 7.08 7.86
CA THR A 208 -2.23 5.69 7.62
C THR A 208 -0.75 5.44 7.89
N MET A 209 -0.02 6.47 8.33
CA MET A 209 1.43 6.37 8.58
C MET A 209 1.75 5.71 9.92
N TYR A 210 2.94 5.15 10.01
CA TYR A 210 3.60 4.90 11.29
C TYR A 210 4.86 5.76 11.39
N SER A 211 5.34 5.97 12.63
CA SER A 211 6.62 6.64 12.82
C SER A 211 7.75 5.84 12.18
N THR A 212 8.82 6.52 11.79
CA THR A 212 10.03 5.89 11.25
C THR A 212 10.56 4.79 12.19
N ASP A 213 10.52 5.02 13.50
CA ASP A 213 11.00 4.07 14.50
C ASP A 213 10.11 2.84 14.60
N THR A 214 8.78 3.02 14.58
CA THR A 214 7.83 1.89 14.54
C THR A 214 8.04 1.05 13.28
N TYR A 215 8.22 1.68 12.11
CA TYR A 215 8.49 0.94 10.88
C TYR A 215 9.83 0.20 10.94
N LYS A 216 10.91 0.85 11.38
CA LYS A 216 12.24 0.21 11.51
C LYS A 216 12.19 -0.99 12.45
N ALA A 217 11.47 -0.87 13.57
CA ALA A 217 11.35 -1.95 14.54
C ALA A 217 10.52 -3.11 14.01
N PHE A 218 9.34 -2.87 13.43
CA PHE A 218 8.58 -3.92 12.73
C PHE A 218 9.44 -4.58 11.64
N TYR A 219 10.09 -3.78 10.81
CA TYR A 219 10.89 -4.26 9.68
C TYR A 219 12.04 -5.14 10.12
N LYS A 220 12.69 -4.84 11.25
CA LYS A 220 13.69 -5.71 11.87
C LYS A 220 13.11 -7.10 12.16
N THR A 221 11.94 -7.18 12.82
CA THR A 221 11.29 -8.46 13.11
C THR A 221 10.90 -9.24 11.84
N TYR A 222 10.50 -8.52 10.78
CA TYR A 222 10.19 -9.11 9.48
C TYR A 222 11.43 -9.72 8.81
N VAL A 223 12.54 -8.97 8.78
CA VAL A 223 13.82 -9.45 8.25
C VAL A 223 14.32 -10.64 9.08
N ASP A 224 14.20 -10.61 10.41
CA ASP A 224 14.59 -11.73 11.28
C ASP A 224 13.69 -12.99 11.09
N GLY A 225 12.69 -12.93 10.21
CA GLY A 225 11.82 -14.05 9.88
C GLY A 225 10.72 -14.31 10.91
N LYS A 226 10.57 -13.45 11.93
CA LYS A 226 9.57 -13.54 13.00
C LYS A 226 8.78 -12.23 13.08
N PRO A 227 8.02 -11.85 12.04
CA PRO A 227 7.36 -10.56 11.97
C PRO A 227 6.36 -10.39 13.12
N ASP A 228 6.53 -9.33 13.90
CA ASP A 228 5.55 -8.92 14.90
C ASP A 228 4.51 -8.00 14.26
N TYR A 229 3.45 -8.60 13.71
CA TYR A 229 2.37 -7.84 13.09
C TYR A 229 1.58 -6.95 14.07
N ASP A 230 1.74 -7.13 15.39
CA ASP A 230 1.10 -6.28 16.41
C ASP A 230 2.05 -5.24 16.99
N TYR A 231 3.28 -5.12 16.49
CA TYR A 231 4.31 -4.24 17.06
C TYR A 231 3.75 -2.85 17.48
N GLY A 232 3.94 -2.50 18.75
CA GLY A 232 3.44 -1.26 19.35
C GLY A 232 1.96 -1.28 19.79
N LEU A 233 1.34 -2.45 19.95
CA LEU A 233 0.02 -2.66 20.57
C LEU A 233 0.08 -3.60 21.78
#